data_AF-A0A0G0WTR7-F1
#
_entry.id   AF-A0A0G0WTR7-F1
#
_cell.length_a   1.000
_cell.length_b   1.000
_cell.length_c   1.000
_cell.angle_alpha   90.00
_cell.angle_beta   90.00
_cell.angle_gamma   90.00
#
_symmetry.space_group_name_H-M   'P 1'
#
loop_
_entity.id
_entity.type
_entity.pdbx_description
1 polymer ?
#
loop_
_entity_poly.entity_id
_entity_poly.type
_entity_poly.pdbx_seq_one_letter_code
_entity_poly.pdbx_strand_id
1 'polypeptide(L)'
;MLFENILKDLPGKPGFQEFQYEDINPLSKRQKIRTLFNPNEAMRVVHARLLVYLRSLNGISEFSTGSVKGSSAVRNVQAHSQNRFIYVLDLKDAYEHVECKGMSEILYELDPKLNKEETQQFLLTYCFRTLGMGLIMGAPASPDLFNIYASVLIDQPIRSLTEKHRLTYTRYLDDLTFSSKEEPIGKIKRRTTRRVIESAGFAISHHKSRIFDLEKEPAVINGIGLELGGRTFLPRHYLKRLRGLLYTGIARPGDKKLRAKIGGMMGLFNHLTNTQQPNKTEETILELWNKYKR
;
A
#
# COMPACT_ATOMS: atom_id res chain seq x y z
N MET A 1 -31.63 0.45 7.95
CA MET A 1 -31.20 -0.78 8.66
C MET A 1 -29.69 -1.02 8.72
N LEU A 2 -28.93 -1.08 7.61
CA LEU A 2 -27.48 -1.39 7.68
C LEU A 2 -26.71 -0.41 8.58
N PHE A 3 -26.80 0.88 8.29
CA PHE A 3 -26.04 1.90 9.03
C PHE A 3 -26.52 2.05 10.48
N GLU A 4 -27.82 1.90 10.74
CA GLU A 4 -28.37 1.85 12.10
C GLU A 4 -27.76 0.69 12.90
N ASN A 5 -27.64 -0.50 12.30
CA ASN A 5 -26.99 -1.65 12.92
C ASN A 5 -25.49 -1.40 13.17
N ILE A 6 -24.80 -0.73 12.24
CA ILE A 6 -23.39 -0.34 12.44
C ILE A 6 -23.24 0.60 13.65
N LEU A 7 -24.21 1.50 13.87
CA LEU A 7 -24.20 2.52 14.91
C LEU A 7 -24.85 2.09 16.24
N LYS A 8 -25.38 0.88 16.32
CA LYS A 8 -26.09 0.38 17.51
C LYS A 8 -25.13 0.05 18.67
N ASP A 9 -25.51 0.37 19.91
CA ASP A 9 -24.82 -0.04 21.15
C ASP A 9 -23.30 0.32 21.14
N LEU A 10 -22.96 1.53 20.71
CA LEU A 10 -21.57 1.99 20.68
C LEU A 10 -21.07 2.34 22.10
N PRO A 11 -19.78 2.12 22.41
CA PRO A 11 -19.19 2.40 23.72
C PRO A 11 -19.05 3.91 24.04
N GLY A 12 -19.47 4.79 23.12
CA GLY A 12 -19.41 6.24 23.26
C GLY A 12 -19.67 6.94 21.93
N LYS A 13 -19.46 8.26 21.89
CA LYS A 13 -19.58 9.05 20.66
C LYS A 13 -18.38 8.76 19.72
N PRO A 14 -18.60 8.32 18.48
CA PRO A 14 -17.51 8.14 17.51
C PRO A 14 -16.77 9.45 17.22
N GLY A 15 -15.44 9.38 17.15
CA GLY A 15 -14.62 10.52 16.80
C GLY A 15 -13.17 10.12 16.51
N PHE A 16 -12.43 11.10 15.99
CA PHE A 16 -11.00 10.99 15.72
C PHE A 16 -10.23 12.02 16.54
N GLN A 17 -9.02 11.64 16.94
CA GLN A 17 -8.02 12.56 17.45
C GLN A 17 -6.98 12.82 16.35
N GLU A 18 -6.83 14.08 15.96
CA GLU A 18 -5.79 14.49 15.01
C GLU A 18 -4.42 14.45 15.67
N PHE A 19 -3.42 13.96 14.95
CA PHE A 19 -2.02 14.06 15.34
C PHE A 19 -1.11 14.20 14.12
N GLN A 20 0.05 14.84 14.32
CA GLN A 20 1.05 15.01 13.29
C GLN A 20 2.09 13.90 13.39
N TYR A 21 2.39 13.25 12.26
CA TYR A 21 3.41 12.23 12.15
C TYR A 21 4.53 12.69 11.24
N GLU A 22 5.77 12.64 11.73
CA GLU A 22 6.95 12.97 10.96
C GLU A 22 7.48 11.74 10.21
N ASP A 23 7.32 11.74 8.89
CA ASP A 23 7.83 10.72 7.99
C ASP A 23 9.20 11.12 7.43
N ILE A 24 10.26 10.45 7.87
CA ILE A 24 11.63 10.74 7.45
C ILE A 24 12.05 9.74 6.37
N ASN A 25 12.30 10.24 5.16
CA ASN A 25 12.82 9.40 4.09
C ASN A 25 14.23 8.90 4.46
N PRO A 26 14.47 7.57 4.47
CA PRO A 26 15.74 7.02 4.93
C PRO A 26 16.93 7.38 4.02
N LEU A 27 16.67 7.64 2.73
CA LEU A 27 17.67 7.97 1.70
C LEU A 27 17.92 9.47 1.62
N SER A 28 16.90 10.28 1.35
CA SER A 28 17.05 11.72 1.14
C SER A 28 17.10 12.52 2.44
N LYS A 29 16.77 11.90 3.59
CA LYS A 29 16.55 12.56 4.88
C LYS A 29 15.46 13.63 4.88
N ARG A 30 14.73 13.76 3.77
CA ARG A 30 13.60 14.68 3.67
C ARG A 30 12.53 14.25 4.66
N GLN A 31 12.09 15.20 5.47
CA GLN A 31 11.00 15.04 6.40
C GLN A 31 9.70 15.47 5.68
N LYS A 32 8.66 14.65 5.81
CA LYS A 32 7.29 14.99 5.42
C LYS A 32 6.42 14.87 6.66
N ILE A 33 5.79 15.98 7.04
CA ILE A 33 4.78 15.96 8.09
C ILE A 33 3.47 15.47 7.47
N ARG A 34 2.82 14.51 8.14
CA ARG A 34 1.51 13.96 7.75
C ARG A 34 0.52 14.15 8.88
N THR A 35 -0.63 14.74 8.57
CA THR A 35 -1.78 14.75 9.46
C THR A 35 -2.45 13.38 9.44
N LEU A 36 -2.55 12.74 10.60
CA LEU A 36 -3.22 11.44 10.79
C LEU A 36 -4.35 11.58 11.82
N PHE A 37 -5.32 10.68 11.71
CA PHE A 37 -6.51 10.67 12.56
C PHE A 37 -6.61 9.33 13.27
N ASN A 38 -6.43 9.34 14.60
CA ASN A 38 -6.54 8.14 15.42
C ASN A 38 -7.99 7.95 15.87
N PRO A 39 -8.67 6.84 15.51
CA PRO A 39 -10.04 6.60 15.94
C PRO A 39 -10.11 6.30 17.45
N ASN A 40 -11.09 6.90 18.13
CA ASN A 40 -11.46 6.48 19.48
C ASN A 40 -12.13 5.09 19.46
N GLU A 41 -12.44 4.53 20.63
CA GLU A 41 -12.99 3.18 20.72
C GLU A 41 -14.32 3.00 19.96
N ALA A 42 -15.25 3.94 20.11
CA ALA A 42 -16.52 3.91 19.38
C ALA A 42 -16.31 3.96 17.87
N MET A 43 -15.41 4.81 17.38
CA MET A 43 -15.08 4.90 15.96
C MET A 43 -14.42 3.61 15.45
N ARG A 44 -13.58 2.96 16.25
CA ARG A 44 -13.03 1.63 15.90
C ARG A 44 -14.12 0.59 15.72
N VAL A 45 -15.16 0.59 16.56
CA VAL A 45 -16.32 -0.31 16.42
C VAL A 45 -17.08 -0.03 15.12
N VAL A 46 -17.35 1.25 14.81
CA VAL A 46 -18.01 1.66 13.57
C VAL A 46 -17.24 1.14 12.34
N HIS A 47 -15.94 1.44 12.27
CA HIS A 47 -15.13 0.98 11.14
C HIS A 47 -14.95 -0.54 11.10
N ALA A 48 -14.87 -1.24 12.24
CA ALA A 48 -14.78 -2.69 12.26
C ALA A 48 -16.04 -3.34 11.67
N ARG A 49 -17.23 -2.84 12.03
CA ARG A 49 -18.51 -3.32 11.47
C ARG A 49 -18.64 -2.97 9.98
N LEU A 50 -18.24 -1.76 9.60
CA LEU A 50 -18.19 -1.34 8.19
C LEU A 50 -17.24 -2.24 7.37
N LEU A 51 -16.06 -2.59 7.90
CA LEU A 51 -15.10 -3.47 7.23
C LEU A 51 -15.67 -4.86 6.95
N VAL A 52 -16.45 -5.42 7.89
CA VAL A 52 -17.13 -6.71 7.67
C VAL A 52 -18.08 -6.61 6.47
N TYR A 53 -18.87 -5.53 6.40
CA TYR A 53 -19.76 -5.27 5.27
C TYR A 53 -18.99 -5.08 3.96
N LEU A 54 -18.02 -4.15 3.90
CA LEU A 54 -17.26 -3.83 2.68
C LEU A 54 -16.58 -5.07 2.10
N ARG A 55 -16.00 -5.93 2.95
CA ARG A 55 -15.33 -7.16 2.53
C ARG A 55 -16.29 -8.25 2.06
N SER A 56 -17.57 -8.18 2.46
CA SER A 56 -18.60 -9.10 1.97
C SER A 56 -19.05 -8.78 0.54
N LEU A 57 -18.85 -7.53 0.06
CA LEU A 57 -19.27 -7.10 -1.27
C LEU A 57 -18.42 -7.72 -2.40
N ASN A 58 -17.21 -8.23 -2.08
CA ASN A 58 -16.25 -8.71 -3.08
C ASN A 58 -15.96 -7.70 -4.20
N GLY A 59 -16.09 -6.39 -3.93
CA GLY A 59 -15.90 -5.31 -4.92
C GLY A 59 -14.44 -4.90 -5.16
N ILE A 60 -13.47 -5.63 -4.60
CA ILE A 60 -12.05 -5.33 -4.76
C ILE A 60 -11.47 -6.18 -5.91
N SER A 61 -10.84 -5.51 -6.87
CA SER A 61 -10.20 -6.11 -8.02
C SER A 61 -9.06 -7.07 -7.64
N GLU A 62 -8.86 -8.11 -8.44
CA GLU A 62 -7.73 -9.05 -8.34
C GLU A 62 -6.36 -8.36 -8.51
N PHE A 63 -6.33 -7.18 -9.13
CA PHE A 63 -5.11 -6.39 -9.28
C PHE A 63 -4.69 -5.71 -7.96
N SER A 64 -5.59 -5.59 -6.98
CA SER A 64 -5.28 -4.97 -5.69
C SER A 64 -4.45 -5.92 -4.82
N THR A 65 -3.26 -5.47 -4.46
CA THR A 65 -2.29 -6.23 -3.66
C THR A 65 -1.94 -5.51 -2.35
N GLY A 66 -2.64 -4.43 -2.00
CA GLY A 66 -2.43 -3.67 -0.76
C GLY A 66 -3.66 -3.71 0.14
N SER A 67 -3.45 -3.93 1.45
CA SER A 67 -4.52 -3.95 2.46
C SER A 67 -5.65 -4.96 2.22
N VAL A 68 -5.39 -6.01 1.42
CA VAL A 68 -6.30 -7.16 1.26
C VAL A 68 -5.74 -8.39 1.99
N LYS A 69 -6.62 -9.35 2.34
CA LYS A 69 -6.22 -10.54 3.08
C LYS A 69 -5.12 -11.32 2.34
N GLY A 70 -4.03 -11.66 3.04
CA GLY A 70 -2.91 -12.44 2.47
C GLY A 70 -2.03 -11.65 1.49
N SER A 71 -2.21 -10.33 1.42
CA SER A 71 -1.33 -9.45 0.66
C SER A 71 -0.10 -9.04 1.44
N SER A 72 0.98 -8.75 0.71
CA SER A 72 2.21 -8.20 1.25
C SER A 72 2.96 -7.47 0.14
N ALA A 73 3.84 -6.53 0.52
CA ALA A 73 4.74 -5.89 -0.44
C ALA A 73 5.57 -6.93 -1.21
N VAL A 74 5.96 -8.03 -0.55
CA VAL A 74 6.71 -9.13 -1.19
C VAL A 74 5.89 -9.77 -2.30
N ARG A 75 4.63 -10.13 -2.01
CA ARG A 75 3.74 -10.74 -3.00
C ARG A 75 3.46 -9.80 -4.16
N ASN A 76 3.35 -8.50 -3.88
CA ASN A 76 3.22 -7.49 -4.92
C ASN A 76 4.41 -7.50 -5.88
N VAL A 77 5.64 -7.48 -5.35
CA VAL A 77 6.87 -7.53 -6.17
C VAL A 77 7.01 -8.86 -6.91
N GLN A 78 6.69 -9.98 -6.27
CA GLN A 78 6.81 -11.32 -6.87
C GLN A 78 5.93 -11.51 -8.11
N ALA A 79 4.79 -10.81 -8.21
CA ALA A 79 3.96 -10.81 -9.41
C ALA A 79 4.75 -10.40 -10.67
N HIS A 80 5.79 -9.57 -10.51
CA HIS A 80 6.61 -9.06 -11.60
C HIS A 80 7.92 -9.86 -11.82
N SER A 81 8.15 -10.95 -11.08
CA SER A 81 9.44 -11.67 -11.04
C SER A 81 9.89 -12.27 -12.35
N GLN A 82 8.96 -12.59 -13.27
CA GLN A 82 9.24 -13.18 -14.57
C GLN A 82 9.38 -12.14 -15.70
N ASN A 83 9.29 -10.85 -15.35
CA ASN A 83 9.32 -9.75 -16.31
C ASN A 83 10.66 -9.00 -16.25
N ARG A 84 11.02 -8.33 -17.34
CA ARG A 84 12.28 -7.57 -17.48
C ARG A 84 12.05 -6.07 -17.38
N PHE A 85 11.03 -5.57 -18.05
CA PHE A 85 10.74 -4.14 -18.10
C PHE A 85 9.69 -3.80 -17.04
N ILE A 86 9.97 -2.81 -16.20
CA ILE A 86 9.08 -2.42 -15.10
C ILE A 86 8.80 -0.93 -15.20
N TYR A 87 7.56 -0.54 -14.92
CA TYR A 87 7.11 0.83 -14.85
C TYR A 87 6.29 1.02 -13.57
N VAL A 88 6.83 1.85 -12.67
CA VAL A 88 6.22 2.15 -11.38
C VAL A 88 5.65 3.57 -11.40
N LEU A 89 4.45 3.70 -10.85
CA LEU A 89 3.69 4.92 -10.68
C LEU A 89 3.23 5.03 -9.23
N ASP A 90 3.07 6.26 -8.74
CA ASP A 90 2.55 6.58 -7.42
C ASP A 90 1.46 7.63 -7.60
N LEU A 91 0.28 7.38 -7.05
CA LEU A 91 -0.81 8.36 -7.02
C LEU A 91 -0.50 9.43 -5.97
N LYS A 92 -0.56 10.69 -6.38
CA LYS A 92 -0.29 11.80 -5.48
C LYS A 92 -1.49 12.00 -4.56
N ASP A 93 -1.26 11.92 -3.24
CA ASP A 93 -2.25 12.20 -2.20
C ASP A 93 -3.59 11.48 -2.49
N ALA A 94 -3.51 10.17 -2.79
CA ALA A 94 -4.60 9.40 -3.40
C ALA A 94 -5.92 9.47 -2.62
N TYR A 95 -5.87 9.45 -1.29
CA TYR A 95 -7.08 9.53 -0.46
C TYR A 95 -7.84 10.83 -0.65
N GLU A 96 -7.15 11.95 -0.90
CA GLU A 96 -7.76 13.27 -1.11
C GLU A 96 -8.61 13.35 -2.38
N HIS A 97 -8.33 12.48 -3.35
CA HIS A 97 -9.01 12.43 -4.65
C HIS A 97 -10.23 11.51 -4.65
N VAL A 98 -10.54 10.86 -3.52
CA VAL A 98 -11.76 10.06 -3.39
C VAL A 98 -12.92 11.00 -3.09
N GLU A 99 -13.99 10.87 -3.85
CA GLU A 99 -15.22 11.64 -3.68
C GLU A 99 -16.30 10.80 -2.98
N CYS A 100 -16.97 11.39 -1.99
CA CYS A 100 -17.98 10.68 -1.21
C CYS A 100 -19.20 10.31 -2.06
N LYS A 101 -19.59 11.16 -3.01
CA LYS A 101 -20.69 10.89 -3.94
C LYS A 101 -20.35 9.74 -4.89
N GLY A 102 -19.18 9.79 -5.53
CA GLY A 102 -18.72 8.68 -6.38
C GLY A 102 -18.59 7.37 -5.60
N MET A 103 -18.13 7.42 -4.35
CA MET A 103 -18.08 6.25 -3.48
C MET A 103 -19.48 5.69 -3.16
N SER A 104 -20.46 6.54 -2.83
CA SER A 104 -21.82 6.06 -2.55
C SER A 104 -22.49 5.47 -3.79
N GLU A 105 -22.23 6.02 -4.98
CA GLU A 105 -22.67 5.46 -6.26
C GLU A 105 -22.05 4.07 -6.49
N ILE A 106 -20.73 3.93 -6.32
CA ILE A 106 -20.04 2.64 -6.47
C ILE A 106 -20.58 1.59 -5.49
N LEU A 107 -20.81 1.96 -4.21
CA LEU A 107 -21.37 1.02 -3.24
C LEU A 107 -22.79 0.61 -3.57
N TYR A 108 -23.61 1.51 -4.12
CA TYR A 108 -24.95 1.17 -4.60
C TYR A 108 -24.93 0.21 -5.79
N GLU A 109 -24.01 0.39 -6.74
CA GLU A 109 -23.86 -0.57 -7.85
C GLU A 109 -23.43 -1.96 -7.37
N LEU A 110 -22.66 -2.04 -6.27
CA LEU A 110 -22.26 -3.31 -5.64
C LEU A 110 -23.37 -3.93 -4.77
N ASP A 111 -24.19 -3.12 -4.11
CA ASP A 111 -25.35 -3.56 -3.33
C ASP A 111 -26.55 -2.60 -3.54
N PRO A 112 -27.43 -2.89 -4.52
CA PRO A 112 -28.59 -2.05 -4.83
C PRO A 112 -29.64 -1.97 -3.71
N LYS A 113 -29.47 -2.71 -2.61
CA LYS A 113 -30.33 -2.58 -1.42
C LYS A 113 -29.99 -1.33 -0.59
N LEU A 114 -28.84 -0.71 -0.83
CA LEU A 114 -28.46 0.54 -0.18
C LEU A 114 -29.33 1.70 -0.65
N ASN A 115 -29.61 2.65 0.25
CA ASN A 115 -30.07 3.97 -0.13
C ASN A 115 -28.85 4.89 -0.36
N LYS A 116 -28.81 5.60 -1.50
CA LYS A 116 -27.65 6.42 -1.90
C LYS A 116 -27.41 7.59 -0.95
N GLU A 117 -28.47 8.28 -0.55
CA GLU A 117 -28.43 9.45 0.31
C GLU A 117 -27.99 9.07 1.73
N GLU A 118 -28.57 8.01 2.30
CA GLU A 118 -28.18 7.47 3.61
C GLU A 118 -26.72 7.01 3.62
N THR A 119 -26.29 6.32 2.56
CA THR A 119 -24.90 5.88 2.39
C THR A 119 -23.94 7.06 2.35
N GLN A 120 -24.26 8.07 1.54
CA GLN A 120 -23.46 9.28 1.44
C GLN A 120 -23.36 9.99 2.78
N GLN A 121 -24.48 10.18 3.50
CA GLN A 121 -24.49 10.84 4.80
C GLN A 121 -23.66 10.09 5.84
N PHE A 122 -23.76 8.76 5.86
CA PHE A 122 -22.96 7.91 6.73
C PHE A 122 -21.46 8.06 6.42
N LEU A 123 -21.08 7.94 5.15
CA LEU A 123 -19.69 8.08 4.71
C LEU A 123 -19.13 9.46 5.04
N LEU A 124 -19.88 10.53 4.77
CA LEU A 124 -19.51 11.91 5.12
C LEU A 124 -19.18 12.06 6.60
N THR A 125 -19.98 11.42 7.46
CA THR A 125 -19.86 11.56 8.91
C THR A 125 -18.69 10.77 9.49
N TYR A 126 -18.43 9.56 8.96
CA TYR A 126 -17.51 8.61 9.61
C TYR A 126 -16.24 8.30 8.80
N CYS A 127 -16.19 8.60 7.51
CA CYS A 127 -15.11 8.15 6.62
C CYS A 127 -14.39 9.27 5.85
N PHE A 128 -14.98 10.47 5.74
CA PHE A 128 -14.45 11.58 4.95
C PHE A 128 -14.06 12.79 5.81
N ARG A 129 -13.02 13.52 5.39
CA ARG A 129 -12.46 14.66 6.13
C ARG A 129 -13.08 15.99 5.69
N THR A 130 -13.07 16.23 4.39
CA THR A 130 -13.56 17.45 3.78
C THR A 130 -15.01 17.18 3.35
N LEU A 131 -15.87 18.20 3.36
CA LEU A 131 -17.27 18.12 2.92
C LEU A 131 -17.37 17.48 1.52
N GLY A 132 -17.51 16.15 1.47
CA GLY A 132 -17.60 15.36 0.24
C GLY A 132 -16.31 14.86 -0.39
N MET A 133 -15.12 15.21 0.12
CA MET A 133 -13.84 14.80 -0.47
C MET A 133 -12.82 14.33 0.58
N GLY A 134 -11.98 13.37 0.18
CA GLY A 134 -10.85 12.95 0.98
C GLY A 134 -11.20 11.93 2.06
N LEU A 135 -10.74 10.68 1.88
CA LEU A 135 -10.82 9.68 2.95
C LEU A 135 -9.98 10.09 4.16
N ILE A 136 -10.48 9.79 5.37
CA ILE A 136 -9.77 10.07 6.61
C ILE A 136 -8.52 9.17 6.69
N MET A 137 -7.34 9.78 6.75
CA MET A 137 -6.07 9.07 6.87
C MET A 137 -5.90 8.52 8.29
N GLY A 138 -5.80 7.20 8.44
CA GLY A 138 -5.77 6.53 9.74
C GLY A 138 -7.08 5.88 10.14
N ALA A 139 -8.18 6.14 9.42
CA ALA A 139 -9.44 5.45 9.66
C ALA A 139 -9.37 3.99 9.16
N PRO A 140 -9.79 2.98 9.95
CA PRO A 140 -9.55 1.58 9.61
C PRO A 140 -10.20 1.10 8.31
N ALA A 141 -11.32 1.69 7.88
CA ALA A 141 -12.00 1.31 6.63
C ALA A 141 -11.50 2.06 5.39
N SER A 142 -10.71 3.13 5.55
CA SER A 142 -10.22 3.93 4.41
C SER A 142 -9.44 3.11 3.38
N PRO A 143 -8.58 2.14 3.75
CA PRO A 143 -7.89 1.31 2.76
C PRO A 143 -8.83 0.45 1.92
N ASP A 144 -9.83 -0.20 2.52
CA ASP A 144 -10.81 -1.02 1.82
C ASP A 144 -11.71 -0.14 0.92
N LEU A 145 -12.18 1.02 1.42
CA LEU A 145 -12.91 2.02 0.62
C LEU A 145 -12.09 2.48 -0.59
N PHE A 146 -10.83 2.88 -0.38
CA PHE A 146 -9.95 3.29 -1.46
C PHE A 146 -9.74 2.16 -2.49
N ASN A 147 -9.57 0.92 -2.02
CA ASN A 147 -9.41 -0.23 -2.91
C ASN A 147 -10.64 -0.47 -3.77
N ILE A 148 -11.86 -0.37 -3.22
CA ILE A 148 -13.11 -0.50 -3.97
C ILE A 148 -13.21 0.64 -5.01
N TYR A 149 -12.95 1.88 -4.60
CA TYR A 149 -13.00 3.05 -5.50
C TYR A 149 -12.05 2.90 -6.70
N ALA A 150 -10.78 2.59 -6.41
CA ALA A 150 -9.76 2.41 -7.43
C ALA A 150 -10.00 1.14 -8.27
N SER A 151 -10.68 0.12 -7.75
CA SER A 151 -11.04 -1.06 -8.54
C SER A 151 -11.94 -0.70 -9.70
N VAL A 152 -12.94 0.15 -9.47
CA VAL A 152 -13.88 0.59 -10.51
C VAL A 152 -13.26 1.62 -11.43
N LEU A 153 -12.60 2.65 -10.88
CA LEU A 153 -12.20 3.80 -11.68
C LEU A 153 -10.82 3.66 -12.34
N ILE A 154 -9.93 2.83 -11.79
CA ILE A 154 -8.56 2.67 -12.28
C ILE A 154 -8.35 1.26 -12.83
N ASP A 155 -8.57 0.24 -12.00
CA ASP A 155 -8.15 -1.13 -12.31
C ASP A 155 -8.97 -1.73 -13.47
N GLN A 156 -10.30 -1.54 -13.47
CA GLN A 156 -11.18 -2.01 -14.54
C GLN A 156 -10.81 -1.40 -15.91
N PRO A 157 -10.67 -0.07 -16.06
CA PRO A 157 -10.20 0.51 -17.32
C PRO A 157 -8.79 0.04 -17.74
N ILE A 158 -7.88 -0.15 -16.78
CA ILE A 158 -6.52 -0.63 -17.04
C ILE A 158 -6.51 -2.06 -17.59
N ARG A 159 -7.45 -2.93 -17.20
CA ARG A 159 -7.51 -4.33 -17.64
C ARG A 159 -7.33 -4.47 -19.15
N SER A 160 -8.08 -3.69 -19.92
CA SER A 160 -7.99 -3.69 -21.40
C SER A 160 -6.59 -3.37 -21.93
N LEU A 161 -5.88 -2.45 -21.28
CA LEU A 161 -4.50 -2.08 -21.63
C LEU A 161 -3.52 -3.22 -21.32
N THR A 162 -3.73 -3.90 -20.20
CA THR A 162 -2.88 -5.02 -19.77
C THR A 162 -3.03 -6.22 -20.69
N GLU A 163 -4.25 -6.56 -21.09
CA GLU A 163 -4.53 -7.65 -22.03
C GLU A 163 -3.95 -7.36 -23.42
N LYS A 164 -4.23 -6.15 -23.95
CA LYS A 164 -3.75 -5.73 -25.27
C LYS A 164 -2.23 -5.76 -25.41
N HIS A 165 -1.51 -5.45 -24.33
CA HIS A 165 -0.05 -5.32 -24.34
C HIS A 165 0.67 -6.40 -23.55
N ARG A 166 -0.04 -7.45 -23.09
CA ARG A 166 0.49 -8.53 -22.26
C ARG A 166 1.30 -8.02 -21.06
N LEU A 167 0.75 -7.03 -20.36
CA LEU A 167 1.37 -6.45 -19.17
C LEU A 167 0.91 -7.19 -17.92
N THR A 168 1.82 -7.46 -17.00
CA THR A 168 1.44 -7.74 -15.61
C THR A 168 1.19 -6.41 -14.91
N TYR A 169 0.06 -6.31 -14.21
CA TYR A 169 -0.33 -5.12 -13.46
C TYR A 169 -0.69 -5.50 -12.03
N THR A 170 -0.22 -4.69 -11.08
CA THR A 170 -0.67 -4.72 -9.69
C THR A 170 -0.81 -3.32 -9.13
N ARG A 171 -1.66 -3.18 -8.13
CA ARG A 171 -1.88 -1.95 -7.36
C ARG A 171 -1.76 -2.21 -5.86
N TYR A 172 -0.66 -1.76 -5.28
CA TYR A 172 -0.43 -1.78 -3.84
C TYR A 172 -0.87 -0.44 -3.24
N LEU A 173 -2.16 -0.32 -2.94
CA LEU A 173 -2.79 0.96 -2.59
C LEU A 173 -2.55 2.02 -3.69
N ASP A 174 -1.80 3.08 -3.39
CA ASP A 174 -1.48 4.20 -4.28
C ASP A 174 -0.30 3.92 -5.22
N ASP A 175 0.46 2.84 -4.98
CA ASP A 175 1.56 2.41 -5.84
C ASP A 175 1.05 1.46 -6.93
N LEU A 176 1.22 1.85 -8.20
CA LEU A 176 0.85 1.05 -9.37
C LEU A 176 2.12 0.54 -10.04
N THR A 177 2.17 -0.76 -10.31
CA THR A 177 3.31 -1.40 -10.99
C THR A 177 2.84 -2.13 -12.23
N PHE A 178 3.47 -1.82 -13.34
CA PHE A 178 3.31 -2.52 -14.61
C PHE A 178 4.62 -3.18 -14.96
N SER A 179 4.57 -4.37 -15.55
CA SER A 179 5.76 -5.00 -16.10
C SER A 179 5.47 -5.83 -17.34
N SER A 180 6.52 -6.08 -18.12
CA SER A 180 6.47 -6.90 -19.32
C SER A 180 7.78 -7.67 -19.49
N LYS A 181 7.67 -8.88 -20.05
CA LYS A 181 8.80 -9.77 -20.26
C LYS A 181 9.65 -9.36 -21.47
N GLU A 182 8.99 -9.10 -22.59
CA GLU A 182 9.64 -8.97 -23.90
C GLU A 182 9.78 -7.52 -24.37
N GLU A 183 8.74 -6.71 -24.16
CA GLU A 183 8.64 -5.39 -24.77
C GLU A 183 8.76 -4.26 -23.75
N PRO A 184 9.57 -3.23 -23.98
CA PRO A 184 9.59 -2.05 -23.12
C PRO A 184 8.21 -1.42 -22.96
N ILE A 185 7.94 -0.90 -21.76
CA ILE A 185 6.75 -0.09 -21.49
C ILE A 185 7.01 1.33 -22.00
N GLY A 186 6.97 1.49 -23.32
CA GLY A 186 7.31 2.72 -24.04
C GLY A 186 6.35 3.91 -23.83
N LYS A 187 6.68 5.06 -24.42
CA LYS A 187 5.97 6.35 -24.22
C LYS A 187 4.46 6.26 -24.44
N ILE A 188 4.01 5.52 -25.46
CA ILE A 188 2.58 5.37 -25.79
C ILE A 188 1.85 4.65 -24.67
N LYS A 189 2.28 3.44 -24.29
CA LYS A 189 1.70 2.65 -23.19
C LYS A 189 1.62 3.46 -21.90
N ARG A 190 2.72 4.16 -21.56
CA ARG A 190 2.77 5.02 -20.37
C ARG A 190 1.82 6.20 -20.44
N ARG A 191 1.68 6.87 -21.60
CA ARG A 191 0.76 8.00 -21.78
C ARG A 191 -0.69 7.55 -21.66
N THR A 192 -1.04 6.40 -22.25
CA THR A 192 -2.37 5.81 -22.12
C THR A 192 -2.68 5.46 -20.67
N THR A 193 -1.73 4.83 -19.96
CA THR A 193 -1.89 4.54 -18.52
C THR A 193 -2.15 5.81 -17.71
N ARG A 194 -1.36 6.88 -17.94
CA ARG A 194 -1.54 8.15 -17.23
C ARG A 194 -2.90 8.78 -17.50
N ARG A 195 -3.35 8.75 -18.76
CA ARG A 195 -4.69 9.26 -19.13
C ARG A 195 -5.80 8.53 -18.39
N VAL A 196 -5.72 7.21 -18.24
CA VAL A 196 -6.72 6.46 -17.47
C VAL A 196 -6.78 6.94 -16.02
N ILE A 197 -5.63 7.10 -15.37
CA ILE A 197 -5.54 7.59 -13.99
C ILE A 197 -6.07 9.03 -13.86
N GLU A 198 -5.68 9.91 -14.79
CA GLU A 198 -6.13 11.31 -14.82
C GLU A 198 -7.65 11.41 -15.08
N SER A 199 -8.19 10.60 -15.99
CA SER A 199 -9.63 10.51 -16.26
C SER A 199 -10.43 9.93 -15.08
N ALA A 200 -9.79 9.14 -14.22
CA ALA A 200 -10.36 8.65 -12.97
C ALA A 200 -10.35 9.70 -11.85
N GLY A 201 -9.88 10.92 -12.11
CA GLY A 201 -9.81 12.02 -11.13
C GLY A 201 -8.58 12.01 -10.24
N PHE A 202 -7.58 11.15 -10.51
CA PHE A 202 -6.38 11.04 -9.70
C PHE A 202 -5.18 11.79 -10.31
N ALA A 203 -4.39 12.42 -9.44
CA ALA A 203 -3.11 13.00 -9.83
C ALA A 203 -1.94 12.02 -9.66
N ILE A 204 -0.88 12.19 -10.46
CA ILE A 204 0.31 11.31 -10.43
C ILE A 204 1.51 12.04 -9.84
N SER A 205 2.23 11.36 -8.94
CA SER A 205 3.54 11.80 -8.45
C SER A 205 4.62 11.58 -9.52
N HIS A 206 4.73 12.47 -10.50
CA HIS A 206 5.67 12.31 -11.62
C HIS A 206 7.14 12.09 -11.18
N HIS A 207 7.59 12.79 -10.13
CA HIS A 207 8.95 12.66 -9.59
C HIS A 207 9.25 11.29 -8.96
N LYS A 208 8.21 10.52 -8.59
CA LYS A 208 8.32 9.14 -8.08
C LYS A 208 8.11 8.09 -9.17
N SER A 209 7.61 8.47 -10.35
CA SER A 209 7.50 7.53 -11.47
C SER A 209 8.88 7.04 -11.89
N ARG A 210 9.02 5.73 -12.11
CA ARG A 210 10.29 5.09 -12.49
C ARG A 210 10.07 4.05 -13.57
N ILE A 211 11.07 3.87 -14.42
CA ILE A 211 11.11 2.81 -15.42
C ILE A 211 12.41 2.07 -15.20
N PHE A 212 12.35 0.74 -15.23
CA PHE A 212 13.50 -0.12 -15.06
C PHE A 212 13.61 -1.08 -16.24
N ASP A 213 14.84 -1.37 -16.60
CA ASP A 213 15.22 -2.50 -17.43
C ASP A 213 16.09 -3.39 -16.54
N LEU A 214 15.57 -4.54 -16.12
CA LEU A 214 16.25 -5.41 -15.15
C LEU A 214 17.56 -5.99 -15.66
N GLU A 215 17.83 -5.96 -16.97
CA GLU A 215 19.17 -6.28 -17.50
C GLU A 215 20.21 -5.20 -17.17
N LYS A 216 19.78 -3.96 -16.97
CA LYS A 216 20.66 -2.82 -16.70
C LYS A 216 20.78 -2.53 -15.21
N GLU A 217 19.67 -2.59 -14.49
CA GLU A 217 19.62 -2.31 -13.07
C GLU A 217 18.43 -3.01 -12.38
N PRO A 218 18.57 -3.41 -11.10
CA PRO A 218 17.44 -3.93 -10.35
C PRO A 218 16.39 -2.86 -10.07
N ALA A 219 15.12 -3.26 -10.02
CA ALA A 219 14.03 -2.38 -9.62
C ALA A 219 13.87 -2.36 -8.09
N VAL A 220 13.38 -1.25 -7.53
CA VAL A 220 12.90 -1.19 -6.14
C VAL A 220 11.44 -0.78 -6.14
N ILE A 221 10.57 -1.67 -5.66
CA ILE A 221 9.11 -1.55 -5.68
C ILE A 221 8.61 -1.74 -4.24
N ASN A 222 7.85 -0.79 -3.71
CA ASN A 222 7.38 -0.77 -2.31
C ASN A 222 8.48 -1.09 -1.26
N GLY A 223 9.72 -0.66 -1.51
CA GLY A 223 10.86 -0.89 -0.61
C GLY A 223 11.55 -2.25 -0.74
N ILE A 224 11.16 -3.07 -1.71
CA ILE A 224 11.73 -4.38 -2.01
C ILE A 224 12.43 -4.34 -3.36
N GLY A 225 13.66 -4.86 -3.40
CA GLY A 225 14.43 -4.98 -4.63
C GLY A 225 14.04 -6.21 -5.43
N LEU A 226 14.08 -6.10 -6.76
CA LEU A 226 13.85 -7.18 -7.71
C LEU A 226 14.94 -7.18 -8.79
N GLU A 227 15.60 -8.32 -8.96
CA GLU A 227 16.60 -8.56 -10.01
C GLU A 227 15.99 -9.34 -11.18
N LEU A 228 16.65 -9.28 -12.34
CA LEU A 228 16.33 -10.16 -13.46
C LEU A 228 16.46 -11.62 -13.02
N GLY A 229 15.49 -12.46 -13.40
CA GLY A 229 15.43 -13.86 -12.94
C GLY A 229 14.65 -14.05 -11.62
N GLY A 230 14.13 -12.97 -11.04
CA GLY A 230 13.12 -13.04 -9.98
C GLY A 230 13.67 -13.04 -8.54
N ARG A 231 14.99 -12.89 -8.35
CA ARG A 231 15.56 -12.77 -7.01
C ARG A 231 15.10 -11.46 -6.36
N THR A 232 14.47 -11.58 -5.20
CA THR A 232 14.12 -10.43 -4.36
C THR A 232 15.25 -10.11 -3.38
N PHE A 233 15.41 -8.85 -3.02
CA PHE A 233 16.42 -8.43 -2.04
C PHE A 233 15.99 -7.21 -1.23
N LEU A 234 16.69 -6.96 -0.12
CA LEU A 234 16.51 -5.75 0.67
C LEU A 234 17.49 -4.66 0.22
N PRO A 235 17.01 -3.43 -0.06
CA PRO A 235 17.89 -2.33 -0.47
C PRO A 235 19.00 -2.03 0.54
N ARG A 236 20.14 -1.53 0.05
CA ARG A 236 21.34 -1.24 0.86
C ARG A 236 21.07 -0.38 2.10
N HIS A 237 20.19 0.61 2.00
CA HIS A 237 19.87 1.49 3.13
C HIS A 237 19.14 0.74 4.27
N TYR A 238 18.32 -0.26 3.93
CA TYR A 238 17.66 -1.13 4.88
C TYR A 238 18.70 -1.99 5.61
N LEU A 239 19.57 -2.66 4.85
CA LEU A 239 20.64 -3.50 5.39
C LEU A 239 21.60 -2.70 6.28
N LYS A 240 21.97 -1.48 5.87
CA LYS A 240 22.80 -0.57 6.66
C LYS A 240 22.14 -0.21 8.00
N ARG A 241 20.83 0.08 7.98
CA ARG A 241 20.05 0.37 9.19
C ARG A 241 19.99 -0.85 10.11
N LEU A 242 19.68 -2.02 9.56
CA LEU A 242 19.63 -3.28 10.30
C LEU A 242 20.97 -3.58 10.97
N ARG A 243 22.07 -3.45 10.22
CA ARG A 243 23.44 -3.61 10.72
C ARG A 243 23.71 -2.70 11.91
N GLY A 244 23.38 -1.41 11.79
CA GLY A 244 23.54 -0.45 12.88
C GLY A 244 22.74 -0.80 14.12
N LEU A 245 21.48 -1.21 13.95
CA LEU A 245 20.64 -1.65 15.07
C LEU A 245 21.18 -2.91 15.75
N LEU A 246 21.70 -3.88 14.98
CA LEU A 246 22.33 -5.08 15.53
C LEU A 246 23.56 -4.72 16.38
N TYR A 247 24.44 -3.84 15.91
CA TYR A 247 25.58 -3.36 16.70
C TYR A 247 25.12 -2.69 18.00
N THR A 248 24.14 -1.78 17.93
CA THR A 248 23.58 -1.13 19.12
C THR A 248 22.95 -2.14 20.07
N GLY A 249 22.27 -3.15 19.53
CA GLY A 249 21.60 -4.19 20.31
C GLY A 249 22.59 -5.08 21.05
N ILE A 250 23.71 -5.44 20.42
CA ILE A 250 24.80 -6.19 21.05
C ILE A 250 25.44 -5.38 22.18
N ALA A 251 25.65 -4.08 21.96
CA ALA A 251 26.24 -3.18 22.97
C ALA A 251 25.27 -2.83 24.12
N ARG A 252 23.95 -2.96 23.90
CA ARG A 252 22.91 -2.59 24.86
C ARG A 252 21.88 -3.72 25.00
N PRO A 253 22.26 -4.84 25.62
CA PRO A 253 21.35 -5.96 25.82
C PRO A 253 20.15 -5.54 26.72
N GLY A 254 18.99 -6.13 26.47
CA GLY A 254 17.79 -5.93 27.31
C GLY A 254 16.81 -4.83 26.86
N ASP A 255 17.16 -3.97 25.90
CA ASP A 255 16.22 -2.97 25.37
C ASP A 255 15.08 -3.64 24.57
N LYS A 256 13.87 -3.66 25.15
CA LYS A 256 12.68 -4.28 24.56
C LYS A 256 12.24 -3.60 23.25
N LYS A 257 12.33 -2.27 23.16
CA LYS A 257 11.93 -1.51 21.95
C LYS A 257 12.90 -1.81 20.81
N LEU A 258 14.20 -1.81 21.10
CA LEU A 258 15.23 -2.14 20.14
C LEU A 258 15.11 -3.60 19.66
N ARG A 259 14.86 -4.55 20.59
CA ARG A 259 14.63 -5.96 20.27
C ARG A 259 13.44 -6.16 19.33
N ALA A 260 12.31 -5.52 19.62
CA ALA A 260 11.13 -5.60 18.75
C ALA A 260 11.43 -5.07 17.34
N LYS A 261 12.16 -3.95 17.25
CA LYS A 261 12.56 -3.34 15.98
C LYS A 261 13.53 -4.20 15.17
N ILE A 262 14.56 -4.76 15.81
CA ILE A 262 15.50 -5.69 15.17
C ILE A 262 14.76 -6.95 14.71
N GLY A 263 13.92 -7.53 15.56
CA GLY A 263 13.13 -8.72 15.25
C GLY A 263 12.23 -8.53 14.03
N GLY A 264 11.49 -7.40 13.96
CA GLY A 264 10.67 -7.07 12.80
C GLY A 264 11.50 -6.92 11.52
N MET A 265 12.67 -6.26 11.60
CA MET A 265 13.52 -6.10 10.44
C MET A 265 14.18 -7.41 9.97
N MET A 266 14.59 -8.26 10.92
CA MET A 266 15.11 -9.60 10.62
C MET A 266 14.03 -10.53 10.06
N GLY A 267 12.77 -10.38 10.49
CA GLY A 267 11.65 -11.13 9.93
C GLY A 267 11.50 -10.89 8.43
N LEU A 268 11.53 -9.62 8.01
CA LEU A 268 11.50 -9.27 6.58
C LEU A 268 12.77 -9.73 5.85
N PHE A 269 13.95 -9.60 6.48
CA PHE A 269 15.20 -10.11 5.92
C PHE A 269 15.12 -11.60 5.60
N ASN A 270 14.76 -12.42 6.58
CA ASN A 270 14.68 -13.88 6.42
C ASN A 270 13.62 -14.30 5.40
N HIS A 271 12.55 -13.50 5.24
CA HIS A 271 11.50 -13.78 4.27
C HIS A 271 11.93 -13.49 2.82
N LEU A 272 12.79 -12.50 2.61
CA LEU A 272 13.19 -12.03 1.28
C LEU A 272 14.52 -12.62 0.79
N THR A 273 15.43 -12.95 1.70
CA THR A 273 16.76 -13.44 1.34
C THR A 273 16.79 -14.96 1.34
N ASN A 274 17.42 -15.55 0.33
CA ASN A 274 17.76 -16.96 0.38
C ASN A 274 18.91 -17.15 1.38
N THR A 275 18.56 -17.40 2.64
CA THR A 275 19.54 -17.61 3.73
C THR A 275 20.45 -18.82 3.52
N GLN A 276 20.14 -19.72 2.58
CA GLN A 276 21.01 -20.84 2.20
C GLN A 276 22.09 -20.43 1.18
N GLN A 277 21.88 -19.34 0.44
CA GLN A 277 22.84 -18.79 -0.52
C GLN A 277 22.90 -17.25 -0.38
N PRO A 278 23.35 -16.76 0.78
CA PRO A 278 23.47 -15.33 1.02
C PRO A 278 24.65 -14.74 0.22
N ASN A 279 24.55 -13.47 -0.15
CA ASN A 279 25.72 -12.71 -0.58
C ASN A 279 26.53 -12.23 0.65
N LYS A 280 27.76 -11.73 0.42
CA LYS A 280 28.66 -11.25 1.48
C LYS A 280 28.03 -10.24 2.45
N THR A 281 27.13 -9.37 1.97
CA THR A 281 26.44 -8.40 2.83
C THR A 281 25.41 -9.09 3.71
N GLU A 282 24.66 -10.03 3.14
CA GLU A 282 23.66 -10.85 3.84
C GLU A 282 24.32 -11.77 4.88
N GLU A 283 25.46 -12.39 4.56
CA GLU A 283 26.29 -13.18 5.49
C GLU A 283 26.68 -12.36 6.73
N THR A 284 27.19 -11.14 6.51
CA THR A 284 27.57 -10.23 7.59
C THR A 284 26.39 -9.94 8.53
N ILE A 285 25.18 -9.77 7.99
CA ILE A 285 23.97 -9.55 8.79
C ILE A 285 23.63 -10.81 9.60
N LEU A 286 23.70 -11.99 9.00
CA LEU A 286 23.44 -13.27 9.67
C LEU A 286 24.42 -13.54 10.82
N GLU A 287 25.71 -13.24 10.62
CA GLU A 287 26.72 -13.34 11.68
C GLU A 287 26.43 -12.42 12.87
N LEU A 288 26.12 -11.15 12.59
CA LEU A 288 25.75 -10.17 13.63
C LEU A 288 24.47 -10.58 14.36
N TRP A 289 23.49 -11.11 13.63
CA TRP A 289 22.26 -11.62 14.21
C TRP A 289 22.51 -12.79 15.15
N ASN A 290 23.38 -13.73 14.78
CA ASN A 290 23.77 -14.85 15.65
C ASN A 290 24.50 -14.37 16.91
N LYS A 291 25.36 -13.34 16.81
CA LYS A 291 25.99 -12.71 17.97
C LYS A 291 24.97 -12.01 18.87
N TYR A 292 23.99 -11.31 18.29
CA TYR A 292 22.95 -10.60 19.04
C TYR A 292 22.00 -11.53 19.81
N LYS A 293 21.77 -12.76 19.32
CA LYS A 293 20.91 -13.73 20.01
C LYS A 293 21.57 -14.42 21.21
N ARG A 294 22.90 -14.46 21.24
CA ARG A 294 23.68 -15.04 22.35
C ARG A 294 23.62 -14.10 23.55
#